data_AF-A0A382CRY4-F1
#
_entry.id   AF-A0A382CRY4-F1
#
_cell.length_a   1.000
_cell.length_b   1.000
_cell.length_c   1.000
_cell.angle_alpha   90.00
_cell.angle_beta   90.00
_cell.angle_gamma   90.00
#
_symmetry.space_group_name_H-M   'P 1'
#
loop_
_entity.id
_entity.type
_entity.pdbx_description
1 polymer ?
#
loop_
_entity_poly.entity_id
_entity_poly.type
_entity_poly.pdbx_seq_one_letter_code
_entity_poly.pdbx_strand_id
1 'polypeptide(L)'
;MSKFVIPKELGTIEELIARFDAAKARKQPWINHLRECYDMALPQRENFSMHTPGQKKNIDIYDSTAVMGVQKFASRVQATLVPPWRQWSKLVVGSEIYEDEDEIQEYLDEATGILFDHINHSNFATQAHEALLDLSVSTGALMLEEAEPGGDSLLHFTAVPLADLYPEEGPRGTIETVWRVHAVPARHIDRIWPGAEVSDETKTKVIDSPDQKITLIEGTIFAPKENAYYQC
;
A
#
# COMPACT_ATOMS: atom_id res chain seq x y z
N MET A 1 -7.98 21.63 9.42
CA MET A 1 -8.28 20.19 9.41
C MET A 1 -9.16 19.93 8.21
N SER A 2 -8.61 19.23 7.20
CA SER A 2 -9.38 18.75 6.05
C SER A 2 -10.53 17.88 6.58
N LYS A 3 -11.77 18.14 6.18
CA LYS A 3 -12.86 17.21 6.47
C LYS A 3 -12.72 16.05 5.49
N PHE A 4 -12.70 14.82 5.98
CA PHE A 4 -12.79 13.62 5.16
C PHE A 4 -14.19 13.56 4.53
N VAL A 5 -14.34 14.21 3.37
CA VAL A 5 -15.57 14.23 2.58
C VAL A 5 -15.29 13.55 1.26
N ILE A 6 -16.11 12.57 0.91
CA ILE A 6 -16.03 11.91 -0.40
C ILE A 6 -16.29 12.98 -1.47
N PRO A 7 -15.34 13.22 -2.39
CA PRO A 7 -15.53 14.15 -3.50
C PRO A 7 -16.78 13.78 -4.29
N LYS A 8 -17.58 14.78 -4.69
CA LYS A 8 -18.84 14.56 -5.42
C LYS A 8 -18.61 13.84 -6.75
N GLU A 9 -17.41 13.98 -7.28
CA GLU A 9 -16.94 13.42 -8.54
C GLU A 9 -16.79 11.89 -8.50
N LEU A 10 -16.62 11.31 -7.30
CA LEU A 10 -16.49 9.87 -7.09
C LEU A 10 -17.84 9.12 -7.06
N GLY A 11 -18.94 9.86 -6.91
CA GLY A 11 -20.28 9.31 -6.77
C GLY A 11 -20.71 9.14 -5.32
N THR A 12 -21.77 8.36 -5.12
CA THR A 12 -22.37 8.04 -3.81
C THR A 12 -21.62 6.90 -3.12
N ILE A 13 -21.80 6.76 -1.80
CA ILE A 13 -21.20 5.67 -1.02
C ILE A 13 -21.67 4.32 -1.55
N GLU A 14 -22.95 4.20 -1.91
CA GLU A 14 -23.53 2.99 -2.48
C GLU A 14 -22.85 2.58 -3.80
N GLU A 15 -22.53 3.55 -4.66
CA GLU A 15 -21.81 3.31 -5.92
C GLU A 15 -20.36 2.86 -5.67
N LEU A 16 -19.68 3.46 -4.68
CA LEU A 16 -18.32 3.06 -4.31
C LEU A 16 -18.29 1.63 -3.74
N ILE A 17 -19.24 1.28 -2.88
CA ILE A 17 -19.37 -0.08 -2.35
C ILE A 17 -19.66 -1.07 -3.48
N ALA A 18 -20.52 -0.72 -4.43
CA ALA A 18 -20.80 -1.58 -5.58
C ALA A 18 -19.56 -1.82 -6.46
N ARG A 19 -18.72 -0.80 -6.66
CA ARG A 19 -17.42 -0.95 -7.37
C ARG A 19 -16.47 -1.86 -6.62
N PHE A 20 -16.36 -1.67 -5.30
CA PHE A 20 -15.56 -2.53 -4.44
C PHE A 20 -16.04 -3.99 -4.50
N ASP A 21 -17.35 -4.25 -4.40
CA ASP A 21 -17.92 -5.60 -4.47
C ASP A 21 -17.63 -6.28 -5.81
N ALA A 22 -17.65 -5.53 -6.92
CA ALA A 22 -17.24 -6.03 -8.22
C ALA A 22 -15.74 -6.38 -8.26
N ALA A 23 -14.87 -5.56 -7.67
CA ALA A 23 -13.43 -5.86 -7.56
C ALA A 23 -13.17 -7.10 -6.69
N LYS A 24 -13.91 -7.24 -5.58
CA LYS A 24 -13.87 -8.42 -4.72
C LYS A 24 -14.31 -9.69 -5.45
N ALA A 25 -15.41 -9.62 -6.20
CA ALA A 25 -15.90 -10.74 -7.00
C ALA A 25 -14.88 -11.19 -8.07
N ARG A 26 -14.14 -10.25 -8.69
CA ARG A 26 -13.06 -10.55 -9.65
C ARG A 26 -11.89 -11.29 -9.00
N LYS A 27 -11.52 -10.95 -7.77
CA LYS A 27 -10.43 -11.60 -7.02
C LYS A 27 -10.81 -12.98 -6.50
N GLN A 28 -12.08 -13.19 -6.16
CA GLN A 28 -12.57 -14.39 -5.45
C GLN A 28 -12.10 -15.73 -6.05
N PRO A 29 -12.11 -15.96 -7.38
CA PRO A 29 -11.66 -17.23 -7.96
C PRO A 29 -10.18 -17.54 -7.75
N TRP A 30 -9.35 -16.51 -7.55
CA TRP A 30 -7.89 -16.62 -7.41
C TRP A 30 -7.44 -16.89 -5.97
N ILE A 31 -8.30 -16.63 -4.98
CA ILE A 31 -7.95 -16.68 -3.56
C ILE A 31 -7.38 -18.05 -3.17
N ASN A 32 -7.97 -19.15 -3.63
CA ASN A 32 -7.49 -20.49 -3.29
C ASN A 32 -6.11 -20.77 -3.89
N HIS A 33 -5.89 -20.42 -5.16
CA HIS A 33 -4.59 -20.58 -5.81
C HIS A 33 -3.52 -19.73 -5.14
N LEU A 34 -3.84 -18.47 -4.84
CA LEU A 34 -2.92 -17.57 -4.14
C LEU A 34 -2.61 -18.08 -2.73
N ARG A 35 -3.60 -18.60 -1.99
CA ARG A 35 -3.38 -19.22 -0.69
C ARG A 35 -2.34 -20.33 -0.78
N GLU A 36 -2.51 -21.27 -1.71
CA GLU A 36 -1.57 -22.38 -1.90
C GLU A 36 -0.15 -21.89 -2.23
N CYS A 37 -0.02 -20.91 -3.12
CA CYS A 37 1.28 -20.33 -3.44
C CYS A 37 1.95 -19.68 -2.22
N TYR A 38 1.19 -18.92 -1.42
CA TYR A 38 1.70 -18.25 -0.23
C TYR A 38 2.07 -19.25 0.88
N ASP A 39 1.27 -20.29 1.10
CA ASP A 39 1.56 -21.32 2.09
C ASP A 39 2.84 -22.11 1.77
N MET A 40 3.20 -22.23 0.48
CA MET A 40 4.42 -22.92 0.03
C MET A 40 5.65 -22.01 -0.04
N ALA A 41 5.49 -20.71 -0.30
CA ALA A 41 6.59 -19.79 -0.55
C ALA A 41 6.83 -18.76 0.58
N LEU A 42 5.76 -18.23 1.18
CA LEU A 42 5.77 -17.16 2.19
C LEU A 42 4.89 -17.52 3.40
N PRO A 43 5.10 -18.67 4.06
CA PRO A 43 4.16 -19.21 5.02
C PRO A 43 4.04 -18.39 6.32
N GLN A 44 5.00 -17.51 6.61
CA GLN A 44 4.98 -16.65 7.79
C GLN A 44 4.21 -15.33 7.56
N ARG A 45 3.98 -14.98 6.29
CA ARG A 45 3.29 -13.75 5.92
C ARG A 45 1.80 -13.83 6.22
N GLU A 46 1.16 -12.69 6.41
CA GLU A 46 -0.30 -12.63 6.49
C GLU A 46 -0.88 -13.03 5.13
N ASN A 47 -1.59 -14.15 5.11
CA ASN A 47 -2.04 -14.83 3.91
C ASN A 47 -3.57 -14.76 3.80
N PHE A 48 -4.11 -15.43 2.78
CA PHE A 48 -5.54 -15.59 2.53
C PHE A 48 -6.25 -16.51 3.54
N SER A 49 -5.60 -16.90 4.63
CA SER A 49 -6.09 -17.89 5.58
C SER A 49 -6.36 -17.24 6.93
N MET A 50 -7.51 -17.55 7.50
CA MET A 50 -7.84 -17.17 8.87
C MET A 50 -7.08 -18.10 9.82
N HIS A 51 -5.99 -17.61 10.38
CA HIS A 51 -5.24 -18.33 11.40
C HIS A 51 -5.62 -17.84 12.80
N THR A 52 -5.80 -18.77 13.73
CA THR A 52 -5.95 -18.42 15.14
C THR A 52 -4.61 -17.93 15.68
N PRO A 53 -4.57 -16.87 16.51
CA PRO A 53 -3.33 -16.42 17.15
C PRO A 53 -2.59 -17.59 17.82
N GLY A 54 -1.29 -17.74 17.51
CA GLY A 54 -0.44 -18.81 18.03
C GLY A 54 -0.55 -20.16 17.30
N GLN A 55 -1.35 -20.26 16.24
CA GLN A 55 -1.37 -21.46 15.40
C GLN A 55 -0.01 -21.68 14.72
N LYS A 56 0.45 -22.94 14.70
CA LYS A 56 1.68 -23.30 13.97
C LYS A 56 1.50 -23.01 12.47
N LYS A 57 2.38 -22.19 11.92
CA LYS A 57 2.59 -22.00 10.48
C LYS A 57 3.65 -23.00 9.98
N ASN A 58 3.83 -23.14 8.66
CA ASN A 58 4.84 -23.99 8.01
C ASN A 58 4.69 -25.51 8.21
N ILE A 59 3.47 -26.04 8.38
CA ILE A 59 3.29 -27.48 8.65
C ILE A 59 3.62 -28.35 7.42
N ASP A 60 3.38 -27.83 6.21
CA ASP A 60 3.45 -28.60 4.97
C ASP A 60 4.67 -28.29 4.07
N ILE A 61 5.70 -27.63 4.62
CA ILE A 61 6.92 -27.30 3.88
C ILE A 61 7.96 -28.39 4.11
N TYR A 62 8.10 -29.28 3.12
CA TYR A 62 9.09 -30.35 3.10
C TYR A 62 10.36 -29.98 2.32
N ASP A 63 10.26 -29.01 1.41
CA ASP A 63 11.35 -28.51 0.59
C ASP A 63 11.44 -26.98 0.70
N SER A 64 12.65 -26.46 0.89
CA SER A 64 12.87 -25.03 1.14
C SER A 64 13.14 -24.21 -0.12
N THR A 65 13.11 -24.81 -1.31
CA THR A 65 13.48 -24.15 -2.57
C THR A 65 12.62 -22.92 -2.85
N ALA A 66 11.30 -23.03 -2.69
CA ALA A 66 10.38 -21.91 -2.91
C ALA A 66 10.63 -20.77 -1.90
N VAL A 67 10.71 -21.11 -0.61
CA VAL A 67 10.96 -20.15 0.49
C VAL A 67 12.29 -19.42 0.31
N MET A 68 13.36 -20.15 -0.04
CA MET A 68 14.65 -19.51 -0.33
C MET A 68 14.61 -18.70 -1.64
N GLY A 69 13.85 -19.16 -2.62
CA GLY A 69 13.71 -18.53 -3.93
C GLY A 69 13.14 -17.12 -3.83
N VAL A 70 12.01 -16.97 -3.12
CA VAL A 70 11.35 -15.66 -2.93
C VAL A 70 12.22 -14.68 -2.15
N GLN A 71 12.92 -15.15 -1.11
CA GLN A 71 13.86 -14.33 -0.32
C GLN A 71 15.05 -13.85 -1.16
N LYS A 72 15.63 -14.75 -1.97
CA LYS A 72 16.71 -14.40 -2.91
C LYS A 72 16.22 -13.44 -3.99
N PHE A 73 15.00 -13.63 -4.51
CA PHE A 73 14.40 -12.74 -5.49
C PHE A 73 14.27 -11.31 -4.93
N ALA A 74 13.59 -11.14 -3.79
CA ALA A 74 13.36 -9.83 -3.19
C ALA A 74 14.68 -9.12 -2.87
N SER A 75 15.64 -9.84 -2.27
CA SER A 75 16.98 -9.30 -1.96
C SER A 75 17.73 -8.82 -3.21
N ARG A 76 17.69 -9.60 -4.30
CA ARG A 76 18.38 -9.25 -5.55
C ARG A 76 17.72 -8.08 -6.27
N VAL A 77 16.40 -8.08 -6.35
CA VAL A 77 15.66 -6.97 -6.97
C VAL A 77 15.91 -5.68 -6.21
N GLN A 78 15.83 -5.70 -4.88
CA GLN A 78 16.12 -4.53 -4.06
C GLN A 78 17.55 -4.04 -4.25
N ALA A 79 18.55 -4.92 -4.17
CA ALA A 79 19.94 -4.54 -4.35
C ALA A 79 20.26 -3.97 -5.74
N THR A 80 19.48 -4.36 -6.76
CA THR A 80 19.69 -3.94 -8.15
C THR A 80 18.95 -2.65 -8.48
N LEU A 81 17.69 -2.53 -8.07
CA LEU A 81 16.81 -1.44 -8.49
C LEU A 81 16.74 -0.31 -7.47
N VAL A 82 16.63 -0.64 -6.18
CA VAL A 82 16.39 0.32 -5.10
C VAL A 82 17.30 0.07 -3.89
N PRO A 83 18.63 0.05 -4.08
CA PRO A 83 19.58 -0.23 -3.00
C PRO A 83 19.49 0.83 -1.89
N PRO A 84 19.40 0.44 -0.60
CA PRO A 84 19.41 1.37 0.52
C PRO A 84 20.68 2.22 0.55
N TRP A 85 20.57 3.47 1.03
CA TRP A 85 21.69 4.41 1.18
C TRP A 85 22.39 4.75 -0.14
N ARG A 86 21.71 4.56 -1.27
CA ARG A 86 22.21 4.94 -2.59
C ARG A 86 21.15 5.70 -3.36
N GLN A 87 21.60 6.67 -4.14
CA GLN A 87 20.77 7.35 -5.10
C GLN A 87 20.63 6.48 -6.36
N TRP A 88 19.42 5.98 -6.61
CA TRP A 88 19.09 5.08 -7.73
C TRP A 88 18.20 5.73 -8.80
N SER A 89 17.88 7.03 -8.64
CA SER A 89 17.20 7.85 -9.65
C SER A 89 17.73 9.28 -9.61
N LYS A 90 17.43 10.06 -10.65
CA LYS A 90 17.83 11.47 -10.77
C LYS A 90 16.70 12.26 -11.43
N LEU A 91 16.33 13.40 -10.86
CA LEU A 91 15.46 14.36 -11.53
C LEU A 91 16.26 15.08 -12.62
N VAL A 92 15.71 15.15 -13.82
CA VAL A 92 16.38 15.74 -14.99
C VAL A 92 15.48 16.78 -15.64
N VAL A 93 16.08 17.78 -16.24
CA VAL A 93 15.35 18.82 -16.99
C VAL A 93 14.56 18.16 -18.12
N GLY A 94 13.30 18.58 -18.27
CA GLY A 94 12.42 18.08 -19.32
C GLY A 94 12.83 18.58 -20.71
N SER A 95 12.59 17.78 -21.74
CA SER A 95 12.99 18.08 -23.13
C SER A 95 12.33 19.31 -23.76
N GLU A 96 11.32 19.88 -23.11
CA GLU A 96 10.61 21.09 -23.56
C GLU A 96 11.22 22.39 -22.99
N ILE A 97 12.19 22.28 -22.09
CA ILE A 97 12.91 23.41 -21.50
C ILE A 97 14.22 23.61 -22.29
N TYR A 98 14.37 24.79 -22.89
CA TYR A 98 15.50 25.11 -23.78
C TYR A 98 16.40 26.24 -23.25
N GLU A 99 15.93 26.98 -22.24
CA GLU A 99 16.64 28.07 -21.60
C GLU A 99 16.90 27.69 -20.15
N ASP A 100 18.00 28.19 -19.58
CA ASP A 100 18.39 27.99 -18.17
C ASP A 100 18.51 26.51 -17.73
N GLU A 101 18.79 25.60 -18.66
CA GLU A 101 18.90 24.15 -18.40
C GLU A 101 19.86 23.84 -17.24
N ASP A 102 21.05 24.45 -17.24
CA ASP A 102 22.06 24.22 -16.20
C ASP A 102 21.58 24.68 -14.81
N GLU A 103 20.97 25.87 -14.71
CA GLU A 103 20.45 26.41 -13.45
C GLU A 103 19.29 25.56 -12.91
N ILE A 104 18.38 25.12 -13.80
CA ILE A 104 17.27 24.25 -13.42
C ILE A 104 17.80 22.88 -12.99
N GLN A 105 18.81 22.35 -13.68
CA GLN A 105 19.40 21.07 -13.32
C GLN A 105 20.10 21.12 -11.96
N GLU A 106 20.76 22.23 -11.59
CA GLU A 106 21.32 22.42 -10.25
C GLU A 106 20.23 22.35 -9.16
N TYR A 107 19.10 23.01 -9.38
CA TYR A 107 17.96 22.94 -8.47
C TYR A 107 17.37 21.52 -8.35
N LEU A 108 17.25 20.81 -9.48
CA LEU A 108 16.76 19.42 -9.50
C LEU A 108 17.73 18.45 -8.80
N ASP A 109 19.04 18.72 -8.85
CA ASP A 109 20.05 17.94 -8.15
C ASP A 109 19.93 18.13 -6.63
N GLU A 110 19.72 19.35 -6.16
CA GLU A 110 19.42 19.64 -4.75
C GLU A 110 18.12 18.95 -4.29
N ALA A 111 17.04 19.09 -5.07
CA ALA A 111 15.76 18.45 -4.79
C ALA A 111 15.87 16.91 -4.76
N THR A 112 16.68 16.33 -5.66
CA THR A 112 16.96 14.89 -5.65
C THR A 112 17.69 14.49 -4.37
N GLY A 113 18.68 15.27 -3.94
CA GLY A 113 19.38 15.05 -2.68
C GLY A 113 18.45 15.03 -1.47
N ILE A 114 17.54 16.01 -1.36
CA ILE A 114 16.53 16.10 -0.30
C ILE A 114 15.58 14.90 -0.32
N LEU A 115 15.08 14.53 -1.51
CA LEU A 115 14.20 13.37 -1.67
C LEU A 115 14.88 12.08 -1.19
N PHE A 116 16.13 11.85 -1.60
CA PHE A 116 16.87 10.65 -1.20
C PHE A 116 17.28 10.66 0.26
N ASP A 117 17.51 11.82 0.86
CA ASP A 117 17.70 11.95 2.30
C ASP A 117 16.46 11.45 3.06
N HIS A 118 15.28 11.91 2.66
CA HIS A 118 14.02 11.41 3.24
C HIS A 118 13.76 9.94 2.96
N ILE A 119 14.02 9.44 1.75
CA ILE A 119 13.85 8.00 1.43
C ILE A 119 14.77 7.14 2.30
N ASN A 120 16.05 7.52 2.44
CA ASN A 120 17.03 6.72 3.18
C ASN A 120 16.78 6.73 4.70
N HIS A 121 16.27 7.83 5.25
CA HIS A 121 15.91 7.93 6.67
C HIS A 121 14.47 7.47 6.99
N SER A 122 13.67 7.14 5.98
CA SER A 122 12.35 6.52 6.15
C SER A 122 12.42 5.00 6.37
N ASN A 123 11.26 4.36 6.50
CA ASN A 123 11.12 2.90 6.50
C ASN A 123 11.07 2.28 5.09
N PHE A 124 11.38 3.02 4.01
CA PHE A 124 11.29 2.53 2.64
C PHE A 124 12.03 1.21 2.41
N ALA A 125 13.28 1.08 2.87
CA ALA A 125 14.09 -0.11 2.62
C ALA A 125 13.44 -1.40 3.17
N THR A 126 12.82 -1.33 4.35
CA THR A 126 12.16 -2.51 4.95
C THR A 126 10.84 -2.80 4.25
N GLN A 127 10.03 -1.77 3.99
CA GLN A 127 8.71 -1.94 3.40
C GLN A 127 8.77 -2.32 1.91
N ALA A 128 9.72 -1.76 1.15
CA ALA A 128 9.96 -2.18 -0.22
C ALA A 128 10.38 -3.66 -0.29
N HIS A 129 11.23 -4.13 0.64
CA HIS A 129 11.59 -5.55 0.71
C HIS A 129 10.35 -6.42 0.93
N GLU A 130 9.50 -6.05 1.88
CA GLU A 130 8.26 -6.75 2.14
C GLU A 130 7.35 -6.76 0.91
N ALA A 131 7.17 -5.64 0.21
CA ALA A 131 6.37 -5.59 -1.01
C ALA A 131 6.97 -6.45 -2.15
N LEU A 132 8.29 -6.50 -2.26
CA LEU A 132 8.99 -7.33 -3.25
C LEU A 132 8.85 -8.83 -2.97
N LEU A 133 8.66 -9.25 -1.71
CA LEU A 133 8.29 -10.64 -1.39
C LEU A 133 6.93 -10.99 -2.00
N ASP A 134 5.90 -10.16 -1.83
CA ASP A 134 4.58 -10.39 -2.43
C ASP A 134 4.65 -10.37 -3.97
N LEU A 135 5.44 -9.44 -4.54
CA LEU A 135 5.68 -9.36 -5.98
C LEU A 135 6.31 -10.63 -6.56
N SER A 136 7.12 -11.35 -5.78
CA SER A 136 7.74 -12.60 -6.21
C SER A 136 6.73 -13.72 -6.46
N VAL A 137 5.56 -13.65 -5.82
CA VAL A 137 4.48 -14.63 -5.93
C VAL A 137 3.37 -14.13 -6.85
N SER A 138 2.96 -12.86 -6.72
CA SER A 138 1.88 -12.28 -7.50
C SER A 138 2.02 -10.76 -7.62
N THR A 139 1.44 -9.98 -6.72
CA THR A 139 1.42 -8.51 -6.78
C THR A 139 1.94 -7.94 -5.47
N GLY A 140 3.01 -7.15 -5.55
CA GLY A 140 3.47 -6.31 -4.45
C GLY A 140 2.85 -4.93 -4.55
N ALA A 141 2.40 -4.38 -3.41
CA ALA A 141 1.97 -3.00 -3.33
C ALA A 141 2.67 -2.29 -2.18
N LEU A 142 3.03 -1.05 -2.44
CA LEU A 142 3.68 -0.16 -1.49
C LEU A 142 2.86 1.12 -1.44
N MET A 143 2.29 1.41 -0.29
CA MET A 143 1.58 2.64 -0.03
C MET A 143 2.56 3.67 0.53
N LEU A 144 2.40 4.93 0.16
CA LEU A 144 3.18 6.06 0.64
C LEU A 144 2.23 7.05 1.29
N GLU A 145 2.54 7.41 2.53
CA GLU A 145 1.79 8.35 3.36
C GLU A 145 2.74 9.39 3.94
N GLU A 146 2.18 10.52 4.39
CA GLU A 146 2.92 11.48 5.18
C GLU A 146 3.26 10.86 6.54
N ALA A 147 4.51 10.97 6.96
CA ALA A 147 4.93 10.53 8.28
C ALA A 147 4.40 11.45 9.38
N GLU A 148 4.23 10.89 10.58
CA GLU A 148 3.87 11.69 11.76
C GLU A 148 4.93 12.78 12.03
N PRO A 149 4.52 13.99 12.44
CA PRO A 149 5.44 15.09 12.70
C PRO A 149 6.52 14.73 13.74
N GLY A 150 7.75 15.17 13.48
CA GLY A 150 8.87 15.03 14.42
C GLY A 150 9.76 13.81 14.21
N GLY A 151 9.54 13.02 13.14
CA GLY A 151 10.47 11.99 12.68
C GLY A 151 11.58 12.52 11.77
N ASP A 152 12.56 11.65 11.45
CA ASP A 152 13.70 11.97 10.57
C ASP A 152 13.32 12.01 9.08
N SER A 153 12.11 11.61 8.73
CA SER A 153 11.59 11.64 7.36
C SER A 153 10.13 12.06 7.34
N LEU A 154 9.73 12.75 6.26
CA LEU A 154 8.33 13.07 5.95
C LEU A 154 7.60 11.92 5.27
N LEU A 155 8.29 10.84 4.92
CA LEU A 155 7.75 9.73 4.15
C LEU A 155 7.54 8.51 5.06
N HIS A 156 6.33 7.95 5.02
CA HIS A 156 6.01 6.67 5.62
C HIS A 156 5.53 5.69 4.55
N PHE A 157 6.17 4.54 4.48
CA PHE A 157 5.80 3.49 3.54
C PHE A 157 5.08 2.36 4.28
N THR A 158 4.13 1.71 3.60
CA THR A 158 3.46 0.52 4.10
C THR A 158 3.37 -0.52 2.99
N ALA A 159 4.00 -1.68 3.18
CA ALA A 159 3.80 -2.83 2.32
C ALA A 159 2.39 -3.38 2.56
N VAL A 160 1.53 -3.30 1.55
CA VAL A 160 0.14 -3.75 1.69
C VAL A 160 0.06 -5.23 1.35
N PRO A 161 -0.41 -6.10 2.27
CA PRO A 161 -0.58 -7.51 1.98
C PRO A 161 -1.52 -7.74 0.80
N LEU A 162 -1.16 -8.66 -0.10
CA LEU A 162 -2.02 -9.00 -1.24
C LEU A 162 -3.42 -9.45 -0.82
N ALA A 163 -3.56 -10.07 0.37
CA ALA A 163 -4.85 -10.47 0.93
C ALA A 163 -5.83 -9.30 1.06
N ASP A 164 -5.31 -8.11 1.37
CA ASP A 164 -6.09 -6.90 1.64
C ASP A 164 -6.42 -6.14 0.36
N LEU A 165 -5.70 -6.36 -0.75
CA LEU A 165 -5.81 -5.58 -1.99
C LEU A 165 -6.87 -6.11 -2.97
N TYR A 166 -7.61 -5.21 -3.60
CA TYR A 166 -8.58 -5.52 -4.64
C TYR A 166 -8.45 -4.50 -5.77
N PRO A 167 -7.64 -4.79 -6.81
CA PRO A 167 -7.42 -3.86 -7.91
C PRO A 167 -8.64 -3.77 -8.84
N GLU A 168 -8.80 -2.61 -9.44
CA GLU A 168 -9.78 -2.29 -10.46
C GLU A 168 -9.06 -1.76 -11.70
N GLU A 169 -9.25 -2.48 -12.80
CA GLU A 169 -8.65 -2.17 -14.09
C GLU A 169 -9.38 -1.01 -14.76
N GLY A 170 -8.60 -0.07 -15.30
CA GLY A 170 -9.06 0.98 -16.16
C GLY A 170 -9.27 0.54 -17.62
N PRO A 171 -9.74 1.45 -18.49
CA PRO A 171 -10.10 1.14 -19.87
C PRO A 171 -8.97 0.60 -20.76
N ARG A 172 -7.71 0.76 -20.34
CA ARG A 172 -6.51 0.32 -21.08
C ARG A 172 -5.86 -0.93 -20.49
N GLY A 173 -6.51 -1.60 -19.54
CA GLY A 173 -5.94 -2.78 -18.86
C GLY A 173 -4.85 -2.44 -17.84
N THR A 174 -4.68 -1.16 -17.51
CA THR A 174 -3.84 -0.70 -16.40
C THR A 174 -4.67 -0.60 -15.13
N ILE A 175 -4.06 -0.80 -13.96
CA ILE A 175 -4.76 -0.58 -12.69
C ILE A 175 -5.02 0.92 -12.53
N GLU A 176 -6.28 1.31 -12.37
CA GLU A 176 -6.67 2.71 -12.15
C GLU A 176 -7.17 2.96 -10.73
N THR A 177 -7.88 2.01 -10.13
CA THR A 177 -8.37 2.13 -8.76
C THR A 177 -7.91 0.92 -7.96
N VAL A 178 -7.51 1.13 -6.71
CA VAL A 178 -7.14 0.04 -5.81
C VAL A 178 -7.92 0.18 -4.53
N TRP A 179 -8.61 -0.90 -4.16
CA TRP A 179 -9.27 -1.01 -2.88
C TRP A 179 -8.42 -1.81 -1.92
N ARG A 180 -8.51 -1.47 -0.64
CA ARG A 180 -7.86 -2.16 0.46
C ARG A 180 -8.88 -2.44 1.56
N VAL A 181 -8.92 -3.67 2.04
CA VAL A 181 -9.71 -4.03 3.23
C VAL A 181 -8.75 -4.38 4.35
N HIS A 182 -8.83 -3.65 5.44
CA HIS A 182 -8.01 -3.89 6.61
C HIS A 182 -8.82 -3.61 7.89
N ALA A 183 -8.26 -3.93 9.05
CA ALA A 183 -8.98 -3.73 10.31
C ALA A 183 -8.09 -3.10 11.38
N VAL A 184 -8.61 -2.06 12.03
CA VAL A 184 -7.91 -1.31 13.08
C VAL A 184 -8.71 -1.33 14.39
N PRO A 185 -8.06 -1.27 15.57
CA PRO A 185 -8.80 -1.17 16.83
C PRO A 185 -9.64 0.11 16.86
N ALA A 186 -10.86 0.05 17.39
CA ALA A 186 -11.79 1.17 17.42
C ALA A 186 -11.16 2.47 17.95
N ARG A 187 -10.36 2.39 19.03
CA ARG A 187 -9.69 3.56 19.63
C ARG A 187 -8.70 4.28 18.71
N HIS A 188 -8.28 3.68 17.59
CA HIS A 188 -7.32 4.27 16.65
C HIS A 188 -8.01 5.14 15.58
N ILE A 189 -9.33 5.00 15.38
CA ILE A 189 -10.05 5.68 14.29
C ILE A 189 -9.83 7.19 14.32
N ASP A 190 -10.03 7.84 15.46
CA ASP A 190 -9.88 9.30 15.59
C ASP A 190 -8.42 9.78 15.42
N ARG A 191 -7.45 8.90 15.65
CA ARG A 191 -6.03 9.22 15.47
C ARG A 191 -5.61 9.08 14.02
N ILE A 192 -6.06 8.02 13.34
CA ILE A 192 -5.71 7.74 11.95
C ILE A 192 -6.47 8.68 11.01
N TRP A 193 -7.76 8.95 11.28
CA TRP A 193 -8.59 9.87 10.49
C TRP A 193 -9.20 10.98 11.37
N PRO A 194 -8.40 11.98 11.78
CA PRO A 194 -8.87 13.05 12.65
C PRO A 194 -10.04 13.84 12.04
N GLY A 195 -11.20 13.78 12.70
CA GLY A 195 -12.40 14.51 12.26
C GLY A 195 -13.20 13.80 11.16
N ALA A 196 -12.98 12.49 10.95
CA ALA A 196 -13.85 11.67 10.10
C ALA A 196 -15.27 11.56 10.68
N GLU A 197 -16.26 11.50 9.79
CA GLU A 197 -17.64 11.21 10.18
C GLU A 197 -17.80 9.70 10.36
N VAL A 198 -17.95 9.27 11.62
CA VAL A 198 -18.10 7.85 11.98
C VAL A 198 -19.54 7.53 12.39
N SER A 199 -19.98 6.30 12.11
CA SER A 199 -21.30 5.81 12.51
C SER A 199 -21.45 5.76 14.04
N ASP A 200 -22.69 5.83 14.54
CA ASP A 200 -22.95 5.75 15.98
C ASP A 200 -22.54 4.39 16.56
N GLU A 201 -22.56 3.33 15.75
CA GLU A 201 -22.03 2.01 16.12
C GLU A 201 -20.52 2.08 16.40
N THR A 202 -19.75 2.71 15.51
CA THR A 202 -18.30 2.91 15.69
C THR A 202 -18.02 3.74 16.94
N LYS A 203 -18.76 4.84 17.17
CA LYS A 203 -18.61 5.65 18.40
C LYS A 203 -18.87 4.84 19.67
N THR A 204 -19.91 4.01 19.65
CA THR A 204 -20.24 3.13 20.78
C THR A 204 -19.12 2.12 21.03
N LYS A 205 -18.58 1.51 19.97
CA LYS A 205 -17.43 0.58 20.06
C LYS A 205 -16.18 1.24 20.62
N VAL A 206 -15.89 2.50 20.28
CA VAL A 206 -14.75 3.24 20.84
C VAL A 206 -14.83 3.32 22.37
N ILE A 207 -16.03 3.49 22.91
CA ILE A 207 -16.28 3.62 24.36
C ILE A 207 -16.32 2.23 25.03
N ASP A 208 -17.15 1.33 24.51
CA ASP A 208 -17.49 0.07 25.19
C ASP A 208 -16.48 -1.05 24.92
N SER A 209 -15.78 -1.01 23.79
CA SER A 209 -14.87 -2.07 23.34
C SER A 209 -13.73 -1.50 22.47
N PRO A 210 -12.85 -0.65 23.04
CA PRO A 210 -11.84 0.11 22.30
C PRO A 210 -10.82 -0.76 21.53
N ASP A 211 -10.60 -2.00 21.98
CA ASP A 211 -9.71 -2.98 21.34
C ASP A 211 -10.38 -3.81 20.24
N GLN A 212 -11.71 -3.73 20.10
CA GLN A 212 -12.41 -4.43 19.03
C GLN A 212 -11.99 -3.85 17.69
N LYS A 213 -11.58 -4.73 16.78
CA LYS A 213 -11.20 -4.35 15.42
C LYS A 213 -12.43 -3.95 14.61
N ILE A 214 -12.32 -2.83 13.89
CA ILE A 214 -13.29 -2.34 12.94
C ILE A 214 -12.70 -2.55 11.55
N THR A 215 -13.41 -3.29 10.71
CA THR A 215 -13.03 -3.51 9.31
C THR A 215 -13.40 -2.28 8.49
N LEU A 216 -12.44 -1.82 7.69
CA LEU A 216 -12.56 -0.65 6.84
C LEU A 216 -12.32 -1.06 5.39
N ILE A 217 -13.03 -0.39 4.49
CA ILE A 217 -12.75 -0.40 3.06
C ILE A 217 -12.14 0.95 2.75
N GLU A 218 -10.94 0.93 2.21
CA GLU A 218 -10.19 2.11 1.79
C GLU A 218 -10.00 2.02 0.27
N GLY A 219 -10.17 3.13 -0.43
CA GLY A 219 -10.03 3.22 -1.88
C GLY A 219 -9.06 4.30 -2.28
N THR A 220 -8.05 3.95 -3.07
CA THR A 220 -7.30 4.91 -3.91
C THR A 220 -7.96 4.94 -5.27
N ILE A 221 -8.86 5.90 -5.47
CA ILE A 221 -9.79 5.97 -6.60
C ILE A 221 -9.35 7.03 -7.60
N PHE A 222 -9.18 6.63 -8.86
CA PHE A 222 -8.95 7.57 -9.95
C PHE A 222 -10.25 8.23 -10.40
N ALA A 223 -10.24 9.57 -10.51
CA ALA A 223 -11.32 10.38 -11.04
C ALA A 223 -10.96 10.91 -12.44
N PRO A 224 -11.46 10.29 -13.53
CA PRO A 224 -11.00 10.61 -14.89
C PRO A 224 -11.25 12.05 -15.33
N LYS A 225 -12.30 12.70 -14.81
CA LYS A 225 -12.65 14.08 -15.16
C LYS A 225 -11.65 15.10 -14.61
N GLU A 226 -11.18 14.86 -13.39
CA GLU A 226 -10.23 15.73 -12.68
C GLU A 226 -8.77 15.32 -12.93
N ASN A 227 -8.56 14.14 -13.56
CA ASN A 227 -7.25 13.52 -13.73
C ASN A 227 -6.47 13.43 -12.40
N ALA A 228 -7.17 13.06 -11.34
CA ALA A 228 -6.64 13.03 -9.98
C ALA A 228 -7.00 11.72 -9.27
N TYR A 229 -6.20 11.37 -8.26
CA TYR A 229 -6.48 10.27 -7.35
C TYR A 229 -6.99 10.80 -6.02
N TYR A 230 -7.98 10.11 -5.48
CA TYR A 230 -8.54 10.39 -4.15
C TYR A 230 -8.38 9.16 -3.28
N GLN A 231 -7.94 9.37 -2.04
CA GLN A 231 -7.92 8.34 -1.01
C GLN A 231 -9.13 8.56 -0.10
N CYS A 232 -10.01 7.58 -0.02
CA CYS A 232 -11.26 7.66 0.74
C CYS A 232 -11.62 6.34 1.43
#